data_AF-A0AAD6S0I9-F1
#
_entry.id   AF-A0AAD6S0I9-F1
#
_cell.length_a   1.000
_cell.length_b   1.000
_cell.length_c   1.000
_cell.angle_alpha   90.00
_cell.angle_beta   90.00
_cell.angle_gamma   90.00
#
_symmetry.space_group_name_H-M   'P 1'
#
loop_
_entity.id
_entity.type
_entity.pdbx_description
1 polymer ?
#
loop_
_entity_poly.entity_id
_entity_poly.type
_entity_poly.pdbx_seq_one_letter_code
_entity_poly.pdbx_strand_id
1 'polypeptide(L)'
;MPDCTSPTLMSAEELQARIDAVSADIEKQKEVLKQLERDKSSLQRQLNNIHDPVARLPLEISSEIFLHCLPFGHFHEYQSQVHAAPILLLNVCNTWSDIVLPTPELWAHIRIDLRNEELLQV
;
A
#
# COMPACT_ATOMS: atom_id res chain seq x y z
N MET A 1 13.08 52.98 -46.81
CA MET A 1 11.95 52.03 -46.95
C MET A 1 12.07 51.04 -45.82
N PRO A 2 11.11 50.95 -44.87
CA PRO A 2 11.17 49.97 -43.81
C PRO A 2 10.43 48.69 -44.22
N ASP A 3 11.13 47.57 -44.08
CA ASP A 3 10.65 46.22 -44.29
C ASP A 3 9.83 45.79 -43.06
N CYS A 4 8.54 45.50 -43.27
CA CYS A 4 7.62 45.11 -42.21
C CYS A 4 7.68 43.60 -41.98
N THR A 5 8.68 43.13 -41.22
CA THR A 5 8.55 41.84 -40.51
C THR A 5 7.57 42.01 -39.36
N SER A 6 6.28 41.83 -39.66
CA SER A 6 5.23 41.68 -38.64
C SER A 6 5.31 40.27 -38.05
N PRO A 7 5.35 40.11 -36.73
CA PRO A 7 5.30 38.81 -36.08
C PRO A 7 3.87 38.26 -36.19
N THR A 8 3.75 37.02 -36.68
CA THR A 8 2.50 36.25 -36.73
C THR A 8 1.85 36.23 -35.34
N LEU A 9 0.85 37.08 -35.12
CA LEU A 9 0.00 37.02 -33.93
C LEU A 9 -0.92 35.83 -34.11
N MET A 10 -0.58 34.71 -33.46
CA MET A 10 -1.50 33.58 -33.35
C MET A 10 -2.82 34.08 -32.74
N SER A 11 -3.94 33.75 -33.38
CA SER A 11 -5.25 34.19 -32.89
C SER A 11 -5.58 33.51 -31.56
N ALA A 12 -6.42 34.15 -30.74
CA ALA A 12 -6.86 33.56 -29.48
C ALA A 12 -7.55 32.20 -29.69
N GLU A 13 -8.22 32.03 -30.83
CA GLU A 13 -8.87 30.78 -31.23
C GLU A 13 -7.85 29.67 -31.54
N GLU A 14 -6.75 29.99 -32.25
CA GLU A 14 -5.67 29.04 -32.52
C GLU A 14 -4.96 28.56 -31.25
N LEU A 15 -4.79 29.46 -30.28
CA LEU A 15 -4.23 29.12 -28.98
C LEU A 15 -5.17 28.21 -28.19
N GLN A 16 -6.47 28.50 -28.21
CA GLN A 16 -7.48 27.66 -27.55
C GLN A 16 -7.52 26.26 -28.17
N ALA A 17 -7.52 26.14 -29.49
CA ALA A 17 -7.50 24.86 -30.18
C ALA A 17 -6.25 24.03 -29.82
N ARG A 18 -5.08 24.66 -29.65
CA ARG A 18 -3.87 23.99 -29.18
C ARG A 18 -3.97 23.52 -27.73
N ILE A 19 -4.56 24.34 -26.84
CA ILE A 19 -4.78 23.95 -25.43
C ILE A 19 -5.71 22.75 -25.37
N ASP A 20 -6.80 22.75 -26.13
CA ASP A 20 -7.77 21.67 -26.15
C ASP A 20 -7.15 20.37 -26.69
N ALA A 21 -6.36 20.47 -27.76
CA ALA A 21 -5.61 19.34 -28.31
C ALA A 21 -4.62 18.75 -27.28
N VAL A 22 -3.81 19.60 -26.64
CA VAL A 22 -2.84 19.15 -25.61
C VAL A 22 -3.56 18.56 -24.40
N SER A 23 -4.68 19.14 -23.98
CA SER A 23 -5.48 18.63 -22.86
C SER A 23 -6.08 17.25 -23.17
N ALA A 24 -6.56 17.03 -24.40
CA ALA A 24 -7.02 15.73 -24.85
C ALA A 24 -5.89 14.69 -24.85
N ASP A 25 -4.69 15.07 -25.29
CA ASP A 25 -3.50 14.20 -25.24
C ASP A 25 -3.09 13.85 -23.81
N ILE A 26 -3.15 14.81 -22.87
CA ILE A 26 -2.88 14.57 -21.45
C ILE A 26 -3.86 13.52 -20.90
N GLU A 27 -5.16 13.66 -21.17
CA GLU A 27 -6.15 12.70 -20.67
C GLU A 27 -5.95 11.31 -21.28
N LYS A 28 -5.61 11.23 -22.57
CA LYS A 28 -5.24 9.97 -23.22
C LYS A 28 -4.03 9.32 -22.55
N GLN A 29 -2.96 10.09 -22.30
CA GLN A 29 -1.76 9.58 -21.64
C GLN A 29 -2.03 9.12 -20.21
N LYS A 30 -2.88 9.84 -19.46
CA LYS A 30 -3.29 9.44 -18.11
C LYS A 30 -4.00 8.10 -18.10
N GLU A 31 -4.89 7.82 -19.05
CA GLU A 31 -5.56 6.50 -19.08
C GLU A 31 -4.57 5.38 -19.42
N VAL A 32 -3.61 5.62 -20.32
CA VAL A 32 -2.52 4.65 -20.60
C VAL A 32 -1.69 4.40 -19.34
N LEU A 33 -1.28 5.46 -18.63
CA LEU A 33 -0.51 5.35 -17.39
C LEU A 33 -1.28 4.55 -16.34
N LYS A 34 -2.56 4.86 -16.15
CA LYS A 34 -3.46 4.14 -15.24
C LYS A 34 -3.57 2.65 -15.62
N GLN A 35 -3.63 2.34 -16.91
CA GLN A 35 -3.64 0.94 -17.37
C GLN A 35 -2.32 0.23 -17.04
N LEU A 36 -1.18 0.86 -17.34
CA LEU A 36 0.13 0.29 -17.03
C LEU A 36 0.36 0.10 -15.53
N GLU A 37 -0.15 1.01 -14.68
CA GLU A 37 -0.09 0.86 -13.23
C GLU A 37 -0.92 -0.33 -12.72
N ARG A 38 -2.11 -0.57 -13.29
CA ARG A 38 -2.90 -1.77 -13.00
C ARG A 38 -2.15 -3.03 -13.40
N ASP A 39 -1.56 -3.05 -14.59
CA ASP A 39 -0.82 -4.20 -15.11
C ASP A 39 0.43 -4.48 -14.26
N LYS A 40 1.20 -3.43 -13.93
CA LYS A 40 2.32 -3.51 -12.99
C LYS A 40 1.89 -4.09 -11.64
N SER A 41 0.81 -3.57 -11.07
CA SER A 41 0.27 -4.04 -9.78
C SER A 41 -0.19 -5.51 -9.84
N SER A 42 -0.75 -5.94 -10.97
CA SER A 42 -1.10 -7.34 -11.22
C SER A 42 0.13 -8.23 -11.26
N LEU A 43 1.16 -7.84 -12.02
CA LEU A 43 2.41 -8.58 -12.14
C LEU A 43 3.16 -8.65 -10.80
N GLN A 44 3.19 -7.55 -10.04
CA GLN A 44 3.78 -7.53 -8.70
C GLN A 44 3.06 -8.49 -7.75
N ARG A 45 1.72 -8.58 -7.80
CA ARG A 45 0.97 -9.56 -7.01
C ARG A 45 1.29 -11.00 -7.42
N GLN A 46 1.37 -11.29 -8.71
CA GLN A 46 1.77 -12.62 -9.19
C GLN A 46 3.17 -13.00 -8.72
N LEU A 47 4.12 -12.06 -8.82
CA LEU A 47 5.49 -12.26 -8.35
C LEU A 47 5.52 -12.54 -6.84
N ASN A 48 4.81 -11.74 -6.04
CA ASN A 48 4.72 -11.95 -4.60
C ASN A 48 4.16 -13.33 -4.25
N ASN A 49 3.15 -13.82 -4.98
CA ASN A 49 2.60 -15.16 -4.77
C ASN A 49 3.60 -16.28 -5.11
N ILE A 50 4.42 -16.11 -6.15
CA ILE A 50 5.47 -17.09 -6.52
C ILE A 50 6.57 -17.12 -5.46
N HIS A 51 6.93 -15.95 -4.95
CA HIS A 51 8.01 -15.79 -3.98
C HIS A 51 7.57 -15.99 -2.52
N ASP A 52 6.26 -16.17 -2.25
CA ASP A 52 5.75 -16.43 -0.90
C ASP A 52 6.19 -17.83 -0.44
N PRO A 53 7.24 -17.93 0.40
CA PRO A 53 7.74 -19.23 0.84
C PRO A 53 6.72 -19.89 1.77
N VAL A 54 5.95 -19.09 2.51
CA VAL A 54 4.97 -19.54 3.50
C VAL A 54 3.78 -20.21 2.81
N ALA A 55 3.39 -19.74 1.62
CA ALA A 55 2.37 -20.39 0.80
C ALA A 55 2.77 -21.80 0.33
N ARG A 56 4.07 -22.14 0.36
CA ARG A 56 4.61 -23.45 -0.06
C ARG A 56 4.89 -24.38 1.12
N LEU A 57 4.86 -23.86 2.34
CA LEU A 57 5.05 -24.65 3.55
C LEU A 57 3.74 -25.31 3.97
N PRO A 58 3.77 -26.49 4.61
CA PRO A 58 2.62 -27.02 5.32
C PRO A 58 2.12 -26.00 6.36
N LEU A 59 0.81 -25.99 6.58
CA LEU A 59 0.14 -25.07 7.50
C LEU A 59 0.80 -25.09 8.89
N GLU A 60 1.12 -26.28 9.37
CA GLU A 60 1.71 -26.53 10.68
C GLU A 60 3.06 -25.84 10.85
N ILE A 61 3.90 -25.88 9.80
CA ILE A 61 5.22 -25.26 9.82
C ILE A 61 5.09 -23.73 9.80
N SER A 62 4.17 -23.20 8.99
CA SER A 62 3.90 -21.77 8.93
C SER A 62 3.38 -21.25 10.27
N SER A 63 2.43 -21.95 10.89
CA SER A 63 1.91 -21.61 12.22
C SER A 63 3.00 -21.64 13.30
N GLU A 64 3.88 -22.64 13.29
CA GLU A 64 5.00 -22.73 14.24
C GLU A 64 5.99 -21.56 14.06
N ILE A 65 6.34 -21.22 12.82
CA ILE A 65 7.18 -20.04 12.53
C ILE A 65 6.52 -18.77 13.09
N PHE A 66 5.23 -18.59 12.88
CA PHE A 66 4.49 -17.43 13.37
C PHE A 66 4.45 -17.37 14.90
N LEU A 67 4.35 -18.50 15.58
CA LEU A 67 4.41 -18.57 17.04
C LEU A 67 5.75 -18.09 17.56
N HIS A 68 6.84 -18.41 16.86
CA HIS A 68 8.17 -17.89 17.16
C HIS A 68 8.36 -16.40 16.84
N CYS A 69 7.49 -15.79 16.04
CA CYS A 69 7.50 -14.35 15.80
C CYS A 69 6.81 -13.55 16.92
N LEU A 70 6.12 -14.22 17.86
CA LEU A 70 5.49 -13.54 18.98
C LEU A 70 6.55 -12.85 19.85
N PRO A 71 6.26 -11.65 20.37
CA PRO A 71 7.20 -10.92 21.21
C PRO A 71 7.43 -11.66 22.53
N PHE A 72 8.56 -12.36 22.66
CA PHE A 72 8.94 -13.05 23.89
C PHE A 72 9.45 -12.05 24.96
N GLY A 73 8.82 -12.08 26.14
CA GLY A 73 9.38 -11.52 27.38
C GLY A 73 9.37 -9.99 27.54
N HIS A 74 9.04 -9.21 26.50
CA HIS A 74 9.12 -7.74 26.54
C HIS A 74 7.86 -7.06 26.00
N PHE A 75 6.68 -7.55 26.40
CA PHE A 75 5.40 -6.90 26.09
C PHE A 75 5.35 -5.41 26.51
N HIS A 76 6.29 -4.95 27.36
CA HIS A 76 6.42 -3.57 27.81
C HIS A 76 7.07 -2.60 26.82
N GLU A 77 7.81 -3.07 25.81
CA GLU A 77 8.61 -2.19 24.93
C GLU A 77 7.93 -1.83 23.60
N TYR A 78 6.83 -2.51 23.25
CA TYR A 78 6.12 -2.25 22.00
C TYR A 78 5.17 -1.06 22.15
N GLN A 79 5.66 0.14 21.80
CA GLN A 79 4.90 1.39 21.80
C GLN A 79 3.70 1.40 20.84
N SER A 80 3.62 0.43 19.92
CA SER A 80 2.46 0.24 19.02
C SER A 80 2.24 -1.24 18.73
N GLN A 81 1.12 -1.78 19.24
CA GLN A 81 0.71 -3.17 19.04
C GLN A 81 0.44 -3.51 17.56
N VAL A 82 0.21 -2.50 16.71
CA VAL A 82 -0.07 -2.67 15.27
C VAL A 82 1.17 -3.17 14.50
N HIS A 83 2.38 -2.92 15.04
CA HIS A 83 3.64 -3.35 14.43
C HIS A 83 4.23 -4.61 15.06
N ALA A 84 3.51 -5.26 15.99
CA ALA A 84 3.93 -6.50 16.61
C ALA A 84 3.09 -7.68 16.10
N ALA A 85 3.67 -8.88 16.09
CA ALA A 85 2.89 -10.10 15.93
C ALA A 85 1.91 -10.26 17.12
N PRO A 86 0.70 -10.80 16.89
CA PRO A 86 0.22 -11.41 15.65
C PRO A 86 -0.34 -10.42 14.62
N ILE A 87 -0.61 -9.17 14.99
CA ILE A 87 -1.27 -8.17 14.11
C ILE A 87 -0.43 -7.84 12.87
N LEU A 88 0.90 -7.75 13.00
CA LEU A 88 1.79 -7.53 11.85
C LEU A 88 1.64 -8.63 10.78
N LEU A 89 1.47 -9.88 11.21
CA LEU A 89 1.40 -11.04 10.31
C LEU A 89 0.13 -11.01 9.44
N LEU A 90 -0.96 -10.43 9.95
CA LEU A 90 -2.22 -10.22 9.21
C LEU A 90 -2.11 -9.20 8.06
N ASN A 91 -1.05 -8.38 8.03
CA ASN A 91 -0.92 -7.30 7.06
C ASN A 91 0.05 -7.63 5.90
N VAL A 92 0.64 -8.83 5.90
CA VAL A 92 1.64 -9.22 4.89
C VAL A 92 0.97 -9.60 3.56
N CYS A 93 0.10 -10.61 3.58
CA CYS A 93 -0.71 -11.04 2.44
C CYS A 93 -1.92 -11.84 2.93
N ASN A 94 -2.90 -12.09 2.05
CA ASN A 94 -4.09 -12.88 2.41
C ASN A 94 -3.74 -14.29 2.89
N THR A 95 -2.73 -14.94 2.29
CA THR A 95 -2.29 -16.28 2.68
C THR A 95 -1.83 -16.32 4.15
N TRP A 96 -1.09 -15.32 4.61
CA TRP A 96 -0.65 -15.25 6.00
C TRP A 96 -1.85 -15.02 6.92
N SER A 97 -2.78 -14.15 6.53
CA SER A 97 -4.02 -13.90 7.28
C SER A 97 -4.88 -15.16 7.42
N ASP A 98 -4.99 -15.95 6.36
CA ASP A 98 -5.75 -17.20 6.34
C ASP A 98 -5.15 -18.27 7.27
N ILE A 99 -3.85 -18.16 7.60
CA ILE A 99 -3.15 -19.03 8.55
C ILE A 99 -3.25 -18.48 9.97
N VAL A 100 -3.01 -17.17 10.15
CA VAL A 100 -2.93 -16.52 11.46
C VAL A 100 -4.29 -16.42 12.14
N LEU A 101 -5.35 -16.08 11.40
CA LEU A 101 -6.70 -15.93 11.96
C LEU A 101 -7.22 -17.22 12.63
N PRO A 102 -7.14 -18.40 12.02
CA PRO A 102 -7.63 -19.64 12.63
C PRO A 102 -6.66 -20.27 13.63
N THR A 103 -5.43 -19.77 13.82
CA THR A 103 -4.42 -20.36 14.74
C THR A 103 -4.57 -19.74 16.14
N PRO A 104 -5.29 -20.37 17.10
CA PRO A 104 -5.66 -19.74 18.37
C PRO A 104 -4.46 -19.45 19.28
N GLU A 105 -3.38 -20.22 19.15
CA GLU A 105 -2.16 -20.06 19.93
C GLU A 105 -1.51 -18.69 19.72
N LEU A 106 -1.65 -18.10 18.53
CA LEU A 106 -1.18 -16.75 18.22
C LEU A 106 -1.95 -15.66 18.95
N TRP A 107 -3.17 -15.95 19.40
CA TRP A 107 -4.10 -15.03 20.06
C TRP A 107 -4.22 -15.28 21.56
N ALA A 108 -3.46 -16.23 22.11
CA ALA A 108 -3.53 -16.60 23.52
C ALA A 108 -3.20 -15.44 24.47
N HIS A 109 -2.48 -14.42 23.99
CA HIS A 109 -2.08 -13.25 24.78
C HIS A 109 -2.36 -11.97 24.00
N ILE A 110 -3.41 -11.22 24.40
CA ILE A 110 -3.74 -9.91 23.85
C ILE A 110 -3.53 -8.86 24.96
N ARG A 111 -2.67 -7.88 24.70
CA ARG A 111 -2.51 -6.71 25.57
C ARG A 111 -3.43 -5.60 25.07
N ILE A 112 -4.15 -4.92 25.96
CA ILE A 112 -4.93 -3.74 25.62
C ILE A 112 -4.38 -2.58 26.45
N ASP A 113 -3.77 -1.60 25.79
CA ASP A 113 -3.31 -0.38 26.46
C ASP A 113 -4.50 0.57 26.59
N LEU A 114 -5.10 0.59 27.78
CA LEU A 114 -6.12 1.56 28.15
C LEU A 114 -5.43 2.90 28.38
N ARG A 115 -5.31 3.73 27.33
CA ARG A 115 -5.03 5.16 27.50
C ARG A 115 -6.23 5.77 28.23
N ASN A 116 -6.07 5.96 29.53
CA ASN A 116 -7.00 6.75 30.32
C ASN A 116 -6.68 8.23 30.05
N GLU A 117 -7.47 8.91 29.23
CA GLU A 117 -7.54 10.37 29.28
C GLU A 117 -8.48 10.76 30.42
N GLU A 118 -8.01 10.59 31.67
CA GLU A 118 -8.61 11.36 32.74
C GLU A 118 -8.13 12.80 32.60
N LEU A 119 -9.08 13.63 32.18
CA LEU A 119 -9.20 15.03 32.53
C LEU A 119 -8.91 15.21 34.04
N LEU A 120 -7.64 15.40 34.38
CA LEU A 120 -7.22 15.92 35.68
C LEU A 120 -6.19 17.02 35.47
N GLN A 121 -6.71 18.23 35.30
CA GLN A 121 -6.23 19.39 36.04
C GLN A 121 -7.38 20.41 36.12
N VAL A 122 -8.15 20.27 37.20
CA VAL A 122 -8.85 21.38 37.89
C VAL A 122 -7.80 22.20 38.62
#